data_AF-A0A7C5L0K4-F1
#
_entry.id   AF-A0A7C5L0K4-F1
#
_cell.length_a   1.000
_cell.length_b   1.000
_cell.length_c   1.000
_cell.angle_alpha   90.00
_cell.angle_beta   90.00
_cell.angle_gamma   90.00
#
_symmetry.space_group_name_H-M   'P 1'
#
loop_
_entity.id
_entity.type
_entity.pdbx_description
1 polymer ?
#
loop_
_entity_poly.entity_id
_entity_poly.type
_entity_poly.pdbx_seq_one_letter_code
_entity_poly.pdbx_strand_id
1 'polypeptide(L)'
;AIGDKKILEHALNDMEKISGQKPVTTLARKSVASFKVRDGYPIGCKVTLRSERMYEFLDRLISISVPRIRDFRGLSPKSFDGRGNYNMGVKEQIIFPEIEYEKIDKIRGMDICITTTARDNESGLALLKEFNFPFKGVNKQGNK
;
A
#
# COMPACT_ATOMS: atom_id res chain seq x y z
N ALA A 1 -4.06 -11.33 -18.10
CA ALA A 1 -4.13 -10.14 -17.24
C ALA A 1 -4.98 -9.02 -17.83
N ILE A 2 -4.70 -8.52 -19.05
CA ILE A 2 -5.35 -7.30 -19.62
C ILE A 2 -6.74 -7.55 -20.29
N GLY A 3 -7.25 -8.77 -20.24
CA GLY A 3 -8.53 -9.13 -20.90
C GLY A 3 -9.67 -9.48 -19.96
N ASP A 4 -9.43 -9.61 -18.65
CA ASP A 4 -10.43 -10.14 -17.73
C ASP A 4 -10.89 -9.04 -16.76
N LYS A 5 -12.01 -8.39 -17.13
CA LYS A 5 -12.64 -7.33 -16.32
C LYS A 5 -12.90 -7.80 -14.88
N LYS A 6 -13.18 -9.09 -14.68
CA LYS A 6 -13.45 -9.66 -13.36
C LYS A 6 -12.26 -9.53 -12.41
N ILE A 7 -11.04 -9.75 -12.91
CA ILE A 7 -9.82 -9.65 -12.07
C ILE A 7 -9.68 -8.24 -11.49
N LEU A 8 -10.04 -7.22 -12.28
CA LEU A 8 -10.00 -5.82 -11.85
C LEU A 8 -11.15 -5.50 -10.89
N GLU A 9 -12.35 -6.01 -11.16
CA GLU A 9 -13.50 -5.87 -10.24
C GLU A 9 -13.20 -6.48 -8.86
N HIS A 10 -12.59 -7.67 -8.82
CA HIS A 10 -12.13 -8.28 -7.56
C HIS A 10 -11.09 -7.40 -6.85
N ALA A 11 -10.11 -6.85 -7.59
CA ALA A 11 -9.11 -5.94 -7.01
C ALA A 11 -9.72 -4.64 -6.48
N LEU A 12 -10.73 -4.09 -7.17
CA LEU A 12 -11.47 -2.91 -6.71
C LEU A 12 -12.23 -3.22 -5.41
N ASN A 13 -12.92 -4.34 -5.35
CA ASN A 13 -13.66 -4.77 -4.15
C ASN A 13 -12.73 -5.00 -2.96
N ASP A 14 -11.58 -5.66 -3.17
CA ASP A 14 -10.57 -5.86 -2.12
C ASP A 14 -10.03 -4.52 -1.63
N MET A 15 -9.67 -3.61 -2.55
CA MET A 15 -9.14 -2.29 -2.19
C MET A 15 -10.19 -1.42 -1.49
N GLU A 16 -11.48 -1.55 -1.84
CA GLU A 16 -12.58 -0.86 -1.17
C GLU A 16 -12.73 -1.35 0.28
N LYS A 17 -12.71 -2.66 0.50
CA LYS A 17 -12.72 -3.26 1.84
C LYS A 17 -11.52 -2.82 2.68
N ILE A 18 -10.32 -2.84 2.08
CA ILE A 18 -9.09 -2.46 2.76
C ILE A 18 -9.06 -0.97 3.10
N SER A 19 -9.59 -0.09 2.24
CA SER A 19 -9.43 1.35 2.41
C SER A 19 -10.66 2.07 2.97
N GLY A 20 -11.81 1.39 3.06
CA GLY A 20 -13.09 2.00 3.46
C GLY A 20 -13.58 3.08 2.48
N GLN A 21 -13.02 3.14 1.27
CA GLN A 21 -13.30 4.15 0.27
C GLN A 21 -13.31 3.54 -1.12
N LYS A 22 -14.32 3.93 -1.91
CA LYS A 22 -14.44 3.48 -3.30
C LYS A 22 -13.19 3.84 -4.12
N PRO A 23 -12.44 2.84 -4.64
CA PRO A 23 -11.25 3.08 -5.43
C PRO A 23 -11.60 3.50 -6.86
N VAL A 24 -10.64 4.15 -7.50
CA VAL A 24 -10.76 4.63 -8.88
C VAL A 24 -9.98 3.71 -9.81
N THR A 25 -10.63 3.30 -10.89
CA THR A 25 -9.99 2.57 -11.99
C THR A 25 -8.98 3.45 -12.71
N THR A 26 -7.74 2.99 -12.86
CA THR A 26 -6.71 3.68 -13.63
C THR A 26 -6.74 3.20 -15.08
N LEU A 27 -6.83 4.17 -16.01
CA LEU A 27 -6.81 3.91 -17.44
C LEU A 27 -5.39 4.13 -17.99
N ALA A 28 -5.00 3.31 -18.95
CA ALA A 28 -3.79 3.52 -19.75
C ALA A 28 -3.91 4.83 -20.54
N ARG A 29 -2.82 5.61 -20.57
CA ARG A 29 -2.72 6.87 -21.33
C ARG A 29 -2.10 6.71 -22.72
N LYS A 30 -1.48 5.57 -22.98
CA LYS A 30 -0.75 5.27 -24.21
C LYS A 30 -0.89 3.79 -24.54
N SER A 31 -1.05 3.51 -25.82
CA SER A 31 -0.99 2.14 -26.34
C SER A 31 0.45 1.63 -26.33
N VAL A 32 0.67 0.44 -25.78
CA VAL A 32 1.99 -0.21 -25.75
C VAL A 32 1.83 -1.66 -26.18
N ALA A 33 2.31 -1.99 -27.39
CA ALA A 33 2.10 -3.28 -28.03
C ALA A 33 2.74 -4.45 -27.27
N SER A 34 3.94 -4.26 -26.72
CA SER A 34 4.66 -5.30 -25.94
C SER A 34 3.87 -5.77 -24.72
N PHE A 35 3.12 -4.87 -24.09
CA PHE A 35 2.23 -5.20 -22.97
C PHE A 35 0.81 -5.55 -23.41
N LYS A 36 0.48 -5.50 -24.70
CA LYS A 36 -0.88 -5.69 -25.23
C LYS A 36 -1.90 -4.71 -24.60
N VAL A 37 -1.46 -3.50 -24.27
CA VAL A 37 -2.29 -2.42 -23.70
C VAL A 37 -2.66 -1.43 -24.79
N ARG A 38 -3.93 -1.01 -24.83
CA ARG A 38 -4.42 0.08 -25.70
C ARG A 38 -4.72 1.32 -24.86
N ASP A 39 -4.68 2.48 -25.49
CA ASP A 39 -5.11 3.72 -24.86
C ASP A 39 -6.56 3.61 -24.33
N GLY A 40 -6.80 4.18 -23.15
CA GLY A 40 -8.08 4.09 -22.44
C GLY A 40 -8.41 2.73 -21.82
N TYR A 41 -7.55 1.71 -21.94
CA TYR A 41 -7.81 0.42 -21.28
C TYR A 41 -7.70 0.52 -19.76
N PRO A 42 -8.59 -0.15 -18.99
CA PRO A 42 -8.47 -0.23 -17.55
C PRO A 42 -7.32 -1.18 -17.19
N ILE A 43 -6.32 -0.67 -16.47
CA ILE A 43 -5.07 -1.38 -16.16
C ILE A 43 -4.84 -1.62 -14.67
N GLY A 44 -5.55 -0.89 -13.80
CA GLY A 44 -5.40 -1.03 -12.36
C GLY A 44 -6.44 -0.26 -11.57
N CYS A 45 -6.24 -0.21 -10.26
CA CYS A 45 -7.05 0.56 -9.34
C CYS A 45 -6.15 1.32 -8.37
N LYS A 46 -6.64 2.45 -7.87
CA LYS A 46 -5.97 3.22 -6.81
C LYS A 46 -6.99 3.89 -5.91
N VAL A 47 -6.58 4.17 -4.69
CA VAL A 47 -7.31 5.03 -3.75
C VAL A 47 -6.37 6.08 -3.22
N THR A 48 -6.90 7.25 -2.86
CA THR A 48 -6.14 8.27 -2.14
C THR A 48 -6.90 8.61 -0.88
N LEU A 49 -6.28 8.31 0.26
CA LEU A 49 -6.80 8.58 1.58
C LEU A 49 -6.24 9.91 2.08
N ARG A 50 -7.09 10.71 2.73
CA ARG A 50 -6.72 12.01 3.31
C ARG A 50 -7.42 12.18 4.66
N SER A 51 -6.88 13.06 5.48
CA SER A 51 -7.45 13.43 6.78
C SER A 51 -7.66 12.19 7.67
N GLU A 52 -8.81 12.10 8.36
CA GLU A 52 -9.12 11.02 9.31
C GLU A 52 -8.93 9.61 8.72
N ARG A 53 -9.44 9.34 7.52
CA ARG A 53 -9.31 8.03 6.85
C ARG A 53 -7.87 7.62 6.60
N MET A 54 -6.99 8.59 6.36
CA MET A 54 -5.56 8.32 6.18
C MET A 54 -4.93 7.88 7.49
N TYR A 55 -5.22 8.57 8.59
CA TYR A 55 -4.67 8.23 9.91
C TYR A 55 -5.20 6.90 10.43
N GLU A 56 -6.49 6.62 10.23
CA GLU A 56 -7.11 5.33 10.58
C GLU A 56 -6.46 4.17 9.79
N PHE A 57 -6.29 4.34 8.48
CA PHE A 57 -5.59 3.34 7.65
C PHE A 57 -4.14 3.15 8.10
N LEU A 58 -3.43 4.24 8.41
CA LEU A 58 -2.05 4.18 8.86
C LEU A 58 -1.91 3.44 10.18
N ASP A 59 -2.75 3.73 11.17
CA ASP A 59 -2.74 3.04 12.45
C ASP A 59 -3.03 1.53 12.28
N ARG A 60 -4.09 1.18 11.54
CA ARG A 60 -4.41 -0.22 11.25
C ARG A 60 -3.28 -0.92 10.48
N LEU A 61 -2.65 -0.23 9.53
CA LEU A 61 -1.52 -0.78 8.77
C LEU A 61 -0.36 -1.13 9.72
N ILE A 62 0.00 -0.23 10.63
CA ILE A 62 1.14 -0.40 11.56
C ILE A 62 0.82 -1.44 12.64
N SER A 63 -0.35 -1.32 13.26
CA SER A 63 -0.71 -2.07 14.46
C SER A 63 -1.22 -3.48 14.13
N ILE A 64 -1.85 -3.68 12.97
CA ILE A 64 -2.52 -4.94 12.62
C ILE A 64 -1.94 -5.59 11.38
N SER A 65 -1.84 -4.87 10.26
CA SER A 65 -1.53 -5.50 8.96
C SER A 65 -0.05 -5.84 8.79
N VAL A 66 0.86 -4.92 9.13
CA VAL A 66 2.31 -5.13 8.97
C VAL A 66 2.85 -6.30 9.81
N PRO A 67 2.46 -6.49 11.08
CA PRO A 67 2.84 -7.66 11.88
C PRO A 67 2.42 -9.01 11.27
N ARG A 68 1.37 -9.02 10.43
CA ARG A 68 0.89 -10.23 9.74
C ARG A 68 1.68 -10.58 8.47
N ILE A 69 2.63 -9.74 8.07
CA ILE A 69 3.54 -10.04 6.96
C ILE A 69 4.40 -11.26 7.34
N ARG A 70 4.38 -12.30 6.50
CA ARG A 70 5.24 -13.48 6.68
C ARG A 70 6.72 -13.08 6.71
N ASP A 71 7.46 -13.62 7.67
CA ASP A 71 8.88 -13.35 7.91
C ASP A 71 9.21 -11.85 8.08
N PHE A 72 8.33 -11.09 8.74
CA PHE A 72 8.53 -9.67 8.97
C PHE A 72 9.79 -9.38 9.81
N ARG A 73 10.73 -8.62 9.25
CA ARG A 73 11.99 -8.20 9.91
C ARG A 73 12.11 -6.69 10.10
N GLY A 74 10.99 -5.97 10.00
CA GLY A 74 10.98 -4.52 9.92
C GLY A 74 11.03 -4.00 8.48
N LEU A 75 10.45 -2.82 8.28
CA LEU A 75 10.41 -2.10 7.01
C LEU A 75 11.77 -1.41 6.76
N SER A 76 12.20 -1.38 5.50
CA SER A 76 13.49 -0.76 5.16
C SER A 76 13.40 0.77 5.29
N PRO A 77 14.29 1.43 6.03
CA PRO A 77 14.39 2.89 6.04
C PRO A 77 15.02 3.45 4.77
N LYS A 78 15.43 2.59 3.82
CA LYS A 78 16.00 3.02 2.54
C LYS A 78 14.95 3.31 1.47
N SER A 79 13.66 3.06 1.73
CA SER A 79 12.59 3.21 0.74
C SER A 79 12.03 4.63 0.63
N PHE A 80 12.74 5.63 1.16
CA PHE A 80 12.40 7.03 0.96
C PHE A 80 12.88 7.53 -0.41
N ASP A 81 12.14 8.46 -1.00
CA ASP A 81 12.38 8.97 -2.36
C ASP A 81 13.40 10.13 -2.46
N GLY A 82 14.02 10.54 -1.36
CA GLY A 82 14.92 11.69 -1.28
C GLY A 82 14.23 12.99 -0.87
N ARG A 83 12.89 13.01 -0.85
CA ARG A 83 12.06 14.19 -0.54
C ARG A 83 11.10 13.92 0.61
N GLY A 84 11.44 12.96 1.48
CA GLY A 84 10.67 12.66 2.68
C GLY A 84 9.39 11.84 2.45
N ASN A 85 9.12 11.36 1.24
CA ASN A 85 8.02 10.43 1.00
C ASN A 85 8.50 8.99 1.15
N TYR A 86 7.67 8.14 1.73
CA TYR A 86 7.97 6.74 1.96
C TYR A 86 7.14 5.83 1.06
N ASN A 87 7.77 4.86 0.42
CA ASN A 87 7.09 3.89 -0.43
C ASN A 87 7.36 2.47 0.06
N MET A 88 6.32 1.66 0.17
CA MET A 88 6.47 0.24 0.47
C MET A 88 5.57 -0.62 -0.42
N GLY A 89 6.12 -1.75 -0.86
CA GLY A 89 5.36 -2.79 -1.54
C GLY A 89 4.92 -3.86 -0.56
N VAL A 90 3.64 -4.22 -0.62
CA VAL A 90 3.05 -5.37 0.05
C VAL A 90 2.87 -6.46 -1.00
N LYS A 91 3.41 -7.65 -0.75
CA LYS A 91 3.36 -8.76 -1.71
C LYS A 91 2.01 -9.46 -1.75
N GLU A 92 1.32 -9.52 -0.62
CA GLU A 92 0.10 -10.32 -0.44
C GLU A 92 -0.94 -9.46 0.29
N GLN A 93 -2.10 -9.22 -0.31
CA GLN A 93 -3.16 -8.39 0.29
C GLN A 93 -3.86 -9.06 1.49
N ILE A 94 -3.59 -10.35 1.75
CA ILE A 94 -4.19 -11.13 2.84
C ILE A 94 -3.68 -10.72 4.23
N ILE A 95 -2.69 -9.83 4.30
CA ILE A 95 -2.23 -9.24 5.57
C ILE A 95 -3.30 -8.34 6.21
N PHE A 96 -4.24 -7.84 5.41
CA PHE A 96 -5.35 -7.03 5.87
C PHE A 96 -6.47 -7.93 6.42
N PRO A 97 -6.99 -7.68 7.64
CA PRO A 97 -8.03 -8.51 8.25
C PRO A 97 -9.37 -8.45 7.51
N GLU A 98 -9.60 -7.41 6.72
CA GLU A 98 -10.81 -7.24 5.90
C GLU A 98 -10.86 -8.20 4.69
N ILE A 99 -9.74 -8.85 4.37
CA ILE A 99 -9.64 -9.80 3.27
C ILE A 99 -9.81 -11.23 3.78
N GLU A 100 -10.89 -11.86 3.35
CA GLU A 100 -11.17 -13.28 3.62
C GLU A 100 -10.42 -14.16 2.63
N TYR A 101 -9.48 -14.97 3.14
CA TYR A 101 -8.61 -15.83 2.32
C TYR A 101 -9.39 -16.80 1.42
N GLU A 102 -10.53 -17.31 1.88
CA GLU A 102 -11.35 -18.26 1.12
C GLU A 102 -12.11 -17.62 -0.05
N LYS A 103 -12.30 -16.28 -0.02
CA LYS A 103 -13.07 -15.54 -1.03
C LYS A 103 -12.21 -14.85 -2.08
N ILE A 104 -10.88 -14.87 -1.93
CA ILE A 104 -9.98 -14.28 -2.93
C ILE A 104 -9.79 -15.22 -4.12
N ASP A 105 -9.85 -14.66 -5.33
CA ASP A 105 -9.56 -15.37 -6.57
C ASP A 105 -8.05 -15.58 -6.76
N LYS A 106 -7.25 -14.56 -6.41
CA LYS A 106 -5.78 -14.66 -6.41
C LYS A 106 -5.12 -13.74 -5.38
N ILE A 107 -3.89 -14.10 -5.02
CA ILE A 107 -2.99 -13.23 -4.28
C ILE A 107 -2.45 -12.12 -5.19
N ARG A 108 -2.58 -10.88 -4.73
CA ARG A 108 -2.18 -9.64 -5.38
C ARG A 108 -1.29 -8.84 -4.43
N GLY A 109 -0.27 -8.21 -4.99
CA GLY A 109 0.47 -7.17 -4.30
C GLY A 109 -0.22 -5.82 -4.40
N MET A 110 0.22 -4.88 -3.57
CA MET A 110 -0.13 -3.46 -3.65
C MET A 110 1.05 -2.61 -3.24
N ASP A 111 1.07 -1.37 -3.72
CA ASP A 111 2.04 -0.37 -3.29
C ASP A 111 1.33 0.68 -2.41
N ILE A 112 1.98 1.03 -1.31
CA ILE A 112 1.51 2.06 -0.38
C ILE A 112 2.53 3.20 -0.42
N CYS A 113 2.05 4.40 -0.74
CA CYS A 113 2.84 5.61 -0.84
C CYS A 113 2.39 6.57 0.26
N ILE A 114 3.27 6.85 1.22
CA ILE A 114 3.04 7.83 2.29
C ILE A 114 3.69 9.14 1.87
N THR A 115 2.86 10.13 1.57
CA THR A 115 3.30 11.48 1.20
C THR A 115 3.34 12.36 2.44
N THR A 116 4.45 13.05 2.66
CA THR A 116 4.62 13.96 3.79
C THR A 116 5.03 15.35 3.32
N THR A 117 5.05 16.31 4.25
CA THR A 117 5.56 17.66 4.00
C THR A 117 7.07 17.79 4.28
N ALA A 118 7.74 16.70 4.67
CA ALA A 118 9.17 16.70 4.88
C ALA A 118 9.90 17.05 3.58
N ARG A 119 11.09 17.65 3.68
CA ARG A 119 11.90 18.05 2.52
C ARG A 119 13.03 17.07 2.22
N ASP A 120 13.32 16.21 3.17
CA ASP A 120 14.43 15.27 3.16
C ASP A 120 14.03 13.95 3.85
N ASN A 121 14.86 12.92 3.66
CA ASN A 121 14.60 11.58 4.18
C ASN A 121 14.75 11.48 5.70
N GLU A 122 15.58 12.32 6.32
CA GLU A 122 15.82 12.27 7.76
C GLU A 122 14.59 12.76 8.53
N SER A 123 14.05 13.90 8.12
CA SER A 123 12.80 14.47 8.63
C SER A 123 11.62 13.52 8.40
N GLY A 124 11.52 12.92 7.21
CA GLY A 124 10.47 11.93 6.90
C GLY A 124 10.60 10.65 7.74
N LEU A 125 11.82 10.17 7.95
CA LEU A 125 12.11 9.02 8.79
C LEU A 125 11.80 9.30 10.26
N ALA A 126 12.17 10.48 10.78
CA ALA A 126 11.87 10.89 12.14
C ALA A 126 10.35 10.94 12.37
N LEU A 127 9.60 11.56 11.45
CA LEU A 127 8.14 11.62 11.51
C LEU A 127 7.51 10.22 11.59
N LEU A 128 7.89 9.31 10.68
CA LEU A 128 7.33 7.96 10.67
C LEU A 128 7.75 7.15 11.91
N LYS A 129 8.95 7.37 12.46
CA LYS A 129 9.34 6.74 13.73
C LYS A 129 8.42 7.14 14.89
N GLU A 130 8.04 8.42 14.98
CA GLU A 130 7.10 8.90 16.01
C GLU A 130 5.69 8.31 15.83
N PHE A 131 5.31 7.97 14.60
CA PHE A 131 4.09 7.18 14.32
C PHE A 131 4.25 5.69 14.62
N ASN A 132 5.29 5.27 15.34
CA ASN A 132 5.61 3.86 15.64
C ASN A 132 5.78 2.98 14.40
N PHE A 133 6.18 3.57 13.27
CA PHE A 133 6.35 2.82 12.03
C PHE A 133 7.50 1.78 12.19
N PRO A 134 7.26 0.51 11.86
CA PRO A 134 8.11 -0.60 12.30
C PRO A 134 9.35 -0.77 11.40
N PHE A 135 10.30 0.15 11.48
CA PHE A 135 11.55 0.09 10.69
C PHE A 135 12.53 -0.97 11.19
N LYS A 136 13.24 -1.62 10.26
CA LYS A 136 14.30 -2.58 10.54
C LYS A 136 15.47 -1.91 11.25
N GLY A 137 15.91 -2.49 12.38
CA GLY A 137 17.07 -2.02 13.13
C GLY A 137 16.80 -0.81 14.04
N VAL A 138 15.56 -0.32 14.11
CA VAL A 138 15.15 0.57 15.18
C VAL A 138 14.79 -0.32 16.37
N ASN A 139 15.77 -0.57 17.24
CA ASN A 139 15.52 -1.23 18.51
C ASN A 139 14.41 -0.46 19.23
N LYS A 140 13.32 -1.13 19.60
CA LYS A 140 12.38 -0.63 20.60
C LYS A 140 13.14 -0.43 21.90
N GLN A 141 13.74 0.73 22.12
CA GLN A 141 14.02 1.21 23.46
C GLN A 141 12.69 1.70 24.02
N GLY A 142 12.03 0.85 24.80
CA GLY A 142 10.76 1.22 25.44
C GLY A 142 9.93 0.03 25.91
N ASN A 143 10.41 -0.66 26.95
CA ASN A 143 9.59 -1.00 28.12
C ASN A 143 10.55 -1.35 29.27
N LYS A 144 11.05 -0.30 29.92
CA LYS A 144 11.36 -0.27 31.34
C LYS A 144 10.64 0.94 31.92
#